data_AF-A0A0F2LA56-F1
#
_entry.id   AF-A0A0F2LA56-F1
#
_cell.length_a   1.000
_cell.length_b   1.000
_cell.length_c   1.000
_cell.angle_alpha   90.00
_cell.angle_beta   90.00
_cell.angle_gamma   90.00
#
_symmetry.space_group_name_H-M   'P 1'
#
loop_
_entity.id
_entity.type
_entity.pdbx_description
1 polymer ?
#
loop_
_entity_poly.entity_id
_entity_poly.type
_entity_poly.pdbx_seq_one_letter_code
_entity_poly.pdbx_strand_id
1 'polypeptide(L)' 'MDLRALAKLVALKAADYVDLDELLNAYGVKLSFKEKAELAQMLPEGFVVVYDVVKDRFIIKRR' A
#
# COMPACT_ATOMS: atom_id res chain seq x y z
N MET A 1 0.32 3.72 -14.98
CA MET A 1 -0.02 4.64 -13.86
C MET A 1 1.25 4.89 -13.06
N ASP A 2 1.50 6.09 -12.54
CA ASP A 2 2.76 6.38 -11.83
C ASP A 2 2.72 5.83 -10.39
N LEU A 3 3.32 4.66 -10.18
CA LEU A 3 3.40 3.96 -8.89
C LEU A 3 4.11 4.80 -7.81
N ARG A 4 5.03 5.68 -8.20
CA ARG A 4 5.80 6.51 -7.27
C ARG A 4 4.92 7.62 -6.67
N ALA A 5 4.04 8.22 -7.47
CA ALA A 5 3.07 9.18 -6.97
C ALA A 5 2.10 8.54 -5.97
N LEU A 6 1.72 7.28 -6.25
CA LEU A 6 0.87 6.49 -5.39
C LEU A 6 1.53 6.15 -4.05
N ALA A 7 2.79 5.71 -4.07
CA ALA A 7 3.56 5.42 -2.86
C ALA A 7 3.66 6.64 -1.92
N LYS A 8 3.86 7.84 -2.48
CA LYS A 8 3.85 9.09 -1.70
C LYS A 8 2.49 9.39 -1.09
N LEU A 9 1.41 9.18 -1.83
CA LEU A 9 0.05 9.42 -1.36
C LEU A 9 -0.33 8.45 -0.23
N VAL A 10 0.04 7.18 -0.39
CA VAL A 10 -0.11 6.14 0.63
C VAL A 10 0.67 6.52 1.90
N ALA A 11 1.94 6.92 1.76
CA ALA A 11 2.77 7.34 2.89
C ALA A 11 2.22 8.57 3.65
N LEU A 12 1.57 9.51 2.95
CA LEU A 12 0.92 10.67 3.57
C LEU A 12 -0.36 10.32 4.34
N LYS A 13 -1.02 9.21 4.00
CA LYS A 13 -2.33 8.81 4.56
C LYS A 13 -2.25 7.66 5.55
N ALA A 14 -1.17 6.88 5.53
CA ALA A 14 -0.91 5.82 6.51
C ALA A 14 -0.52 6.45 7.86
N ALA A 15 -1.53 6.69 8.71
CA ALA A 15 -1.32 7.27 10.04
C ALA A 15 -0.62 6.29 10.99
N ASP A 16 -1.09 5.03 11.06
CA ASP A 16 -0.51 3.96 11.92
C ASP A 16 -0.66 2.57 11.30
N TYR A 17 -1.86 2.24 10.82
CA TYR A 17 -2.22 0.97 10.21
C TYR A 17 -3.28 1.22 9.13
N VAL A 18 -3.01 0.83 7.90
CA VAL A 18 -3.92 1.03 6.76
C VAL A 18 -3.95 -0.22 5.90
N ASP A 19 -5.15 -0.64 5.52
CA ASP A 19 -5.33 -1.64 4.47
C ASP A 19 -5.06 -0.95 3.12
N LEU A 20 -4.01 -1.41 2.44
CA LEU A 20 -3.62 -0.86 1.13
C LEU A 20 -4.73 -1.06 0.12
N ASP A 21 -5.47 -2.16 0.18
CA ASP A 21 -6.52 -2.45 -0.79
C ASP A 21 -7.75 -1.59 -0.58
N GLU A 22 -8.13 -1.34 0.67
CA GLU A 22 -9.17 -0.35 0.98
C GLU A 22 -8.75 1.05 0.54
N LEU A 23 -7.49 1.43 0.80
CA LEU A 23 -6.97 2.74 0.41
C LEU A 23 -6.98 2.90 -1.12
N LEU A 24 -6.46 1.92 -1.86
CA LEU A 24 -6.47 1.92 -3.33
C LEU A 24 -7.90 1.98 -3.88
N ASN A 25 -8.81 1.17 -3.33
CA ASN A 25 -10.22 1.17 -3.72
C ASN A 25 -10.90 2.52 -3.45
N ALA A 26 -10.59 3.20 -2.35
CA ALA A 26 -11.12 4.53 -2.04
C ALA A 26 -10.73 5.58 -3.09
N TYR A 27 -9.58 5.40 -3.76
CA TYR A 27 -9.14 6.24 -4.88
C TYR A 27 -9.54 5.68 -6.26
N GLY A 28 -10.36 4.62 -6.30
CA GLY A 28 -10.78 3.96 -7.54
C GLY A 28 -9.65 3.25 -8.29
N VAL A 29 -8.54 2.96 -7.59
CA VAL A 29 -7.35 2.33 -8.16
C VAL A 29 -7.43 0.83 -7.97
N LYS A 30 -7.35 0.07 -9.07
CA LYS A 30 -7.20 -1.39 -9.03
C LYS A 30 -5.79 -1.74 -9.46
N LEU A 31 -5.03 -2.35 -8.55
CA LEU A 31 -3.69 -2.87 -8.81
C LEU A 31 -3.71 -4.40 -8.78
N SER A 32 -2.93 -5.01 -9.67
CA SER A 32 -2.60 -6.42 -9.61
C SER A 32 -1.69 -6.73 -8.42
N PHE A 33 -1.63 -8.00 -8.02
CA PHE A 33 -0.75 -8.45 -6.92
C PHE A 33 0.71 -7.98 -7.13
N LYS A 34 1.21 -8.09 -8.36
CA LYS A 34 2.56 -7.66 -8.73
C LYS A 34 2.77 -6.17 -8.50
N GLU A 35 1.83 -5.34 -8.93
CA GLU A 35 1.90 -3.88 -8.76
C GLU A 35 1.80 -3.46 -7.29
N LYS A 36 1.00 -4.17 -6.47
CA LYS A 36 0.96 -3.94 -5.02
C LYS A 36 2.30 -4.28 -4.36
N ALA A 37 2.93 -5.38 -4.78
CA ALA A 37 4.26 -5.76 -4.30
C ALA A 37 5.34 -4.75 -4.72
N GLU A 38 5.30 -4.25 -5.96
CA GLU A 38 6.19 -3.18 -6.42
C GLU A 38 5.97 -1.88 -5.64
N LEU A 39 4.71 -1.50 -5.40
CA LEU A 39 4.37 -0.33 -4.59
C LEU A 39 4.88 -0.46 -3.15
N ALA A 40 4.78 -1.66 -2.56
CA ALA A 40 5.30 -1.94 -1.23
C ALA A 40 6.82 -1.72 -1.15
N GLN A 41 7.57 -2.09 -2.20
CA GLN A 41 9.01 -1.86 -2.28
C GLN A 41 9.37 -0.38 -2.51
N MET A 42 8.47 0.41 -3.07
CA MET A 42 8.67 1.84 -3.32
C MET A 42 8.35 2.73 -2.12
N LEU A 43 7.75 2.19 -1.05
CA LEU A 43 7.45 2.97 0.14
C LEU A 43 8.75 3.42 0.83
N PRO A 44 8.79 4.67 1.33
CA PRO A 44 9.98 5.20 2.00
C PRO A 44 10.29 4.44 3.29
N GLU A 45 11.55 4.53 3.73
CA GLU A 45 11.99 3.95 5.00
C GLU A 45 11.09 4.44 6.16
N GLY A 46 10.60 3.51 6.98
CA GLY A 46 9.64 3.80 8.06
C GLY A 46 8.24 3.23 7.84
N PHE A 47 7.99 2.54 6.73
CA PHE A 47 6.78 1.74 6.53
C PHE A 47 7.12 0.25 6.42
N VAL A 48 6.27 -0.58 6.99
CA VAL A 48 6.29 -2.04 6.90
C VAL A 48 5.03 -2.47 6.17
N VAL A 49 5.19 -3.22 5.09
CA VAL A 49 4.06 -3.83 4.39
C VAL A 49 4.02 -5.31 4.73
N VAL A 50 2.87 -5.76 5.22
CA VAL A 50 2.59 -7.15 5.55
C VAL A 50 1.49 -7.64 4.62
N TYR A 51 1.71 -8.76 3.96
CA TYR A 51 0.67 -9.43 3.21
C TYR A 51 -0.05 -10.43 4.14
N ASP A 52 -1.35 -10.24 4.35
CA ASP A 52 -2.22 -11.15 5.08
C ASP A 52 -2.78 -12.18 4.10
N VAL A 53 -2.17 -13.37 4.08
CA VAL A 53 -2.57 -14.50 3.23
C VAL A 53 -3.96 -15.05 3.56
N VAL A 54 -4.44 -14.87 4.79
CA VAL A 54 -5.74 -15.41 5.22
C VAL A 54 -6.87 -14.54 4.68
N LYS A 55 -6.63 -13.22 4.61
CA LYS A 55 -7.61 -12.23 4.15
C LYS A 55 -7.33 -11.71 2.73
N ASP A 56 -6.29 -12.21 2.07
CA ASP A 56 -5.83 -11.83 0.74
C ASP A 56 -5.68 -10.30 0.56
N ARG A 57 -4.93 -9.67 1.46
CA ARG A 57 -4.78 -8.20 1.48
C ARG A 57 -3.42 -7.71 1.94
N PHE A 58 -3.05 -6.53 1.44
CA PHE A 58 -1.82 -5.85 1.84
C PHE A 58 -2.10 -4.84 2.94
N ILE A 59 -1.30 -4.91 4.00
CA ILE A 59 -1.44 -4.08 5.18
C ILE A 59 -0.19 -3.25 5.33
N ILE A 60 -0.35 -1.95 5.45
CA ILE A 60 0.74 -0.99 5.64
C ILE A 60 0.72 -0.52 7.09
N LYS A 61 1.85 -0.66 7.76
CA LYS A 61 2.07 -0.18 9.12
C LYS A 61 3.24 0.79 9.13
N ARG A 62 3.14 1.87 9.88
CA ARG A 62 4.30 2.74 10.13
C ARG A 62 5.18 2.10 11.22
N ARG A 63 6.50 2.13 11.03
CA ARG A 63 7.49 1.61 11.98
C ARG A 63 7.63 2.53 13.19
#